data_AF-A0A8B6EWV1-F1
#
_entry.id   AF-A0A8B6EWV1-F1
#
_cell.length_a   1.000
_cell.length_b   1.000
_cell.length_c   1.000
_cell.angle_alpha   90.00
_cell.angle_beta   90.00
_cell.angle_gamma   90.00
#
_symmetry.space_group_name_H-M   'P 1'
#
loop_
_entity.id
_entity.type
_entity.pdbx_description
1 polymer ?
#
loop_
_entity_poly.entity_id
_entity_poly.type
_entity_poly.pdbx_seq_one_letter_code
_entity_poly.pdbx_strand_id
1 'polypeptide(L)'
;MEFSRAVYPSPATIASCEENIAYLPDSLKQLLGGIFSEKDCDLKVAAIGQSIMQATRPRSLIAPLQLGLGVQMHHHFGSKFLLDTLYQLGFSSSYKEVQKHGVNSALQGDDSPQDLEGRCIQHVADNVDHNIRTLDGHGTFHGMGIIAGITPGYNHKTIVQRLNVSLDDIKQIGKIDLHQYNFDRTSKLSLKFESLAAQQSGALPDNISLLCSTLWPKKRIGWSAMCNLVQDGAYPGKSTIVFLPMIDLEPGNLSCIFSTMKFVCNEAFKYRANPMLTFDQPLYWKALTIIDNEPKDSDLKSIVLRLGGFHLEMSFLGSIGNIMSGSGLAELMETVYAPNAVTHMFTGKAVARAVRGHFLIYNALTSLLLCEHFHVSSTVLKDHDTENVEHLSSLEDSEIHNENTFIQDLNKLSYIFDEILERHLPVDTLDQNEVLRKNTRQYINF
;
A
#
# COMPACT_ATOMS: atom_id res chain seq x y z
N MET A 1 -16.70 -12.51 -39.61
CA MET A 1 -16.32 -11.50 -38.60
C MET A 1 -15.57 -10.38 -39.26
N GLU A 2 -16.12 -9.17 -39.17
CA GLU A 2 -15.42 -7.95 -39.54
C GLU A 2 -14.73 -7.44 -38.27
N PHE A 3 -13.39 -7.46 -38.26
CA PHE A 3 -12.61 -7.02 -37.09
C PHE A 3 -12.39 -5.51 -37.20
N SER A 4 -12.94 -4.73 -36.26
CA SER A 4 -12.67 -3.30 -36.17
C SER A 4 -11.31 -3.06 -35.49
N ARG A 5 -10.49 -2.20 -36.09
CA ARG A 5 -9.25 -1.69 -35.48
C ARG A 5 -9.43 -0.32 -34.84
N ALA A 6 -10.66 0.19 -34.76
CA ALA A 6 -10.91 1.53 -34.24
C ALA A 6 -10.67 1.63 -32.73
N VAL A 7 -10.71 0.50 -32.02
CA VAL A 7 -10.66 0.41 -30.56
C VAL A 7 -9.70 -0.72 -30.17
N TYR A 8 -8.91 -0.49 -29.13
CA TYR A 8 -8.07 -1.51 -28.52
C TYR A 8 -8.88 -2.42 -27.57
N PRO A 9 -8.53 -3.71 -27.46
CA PRO A 9 -9.18 -4.62 -26.53
C PRO A 9 -8.97 -4.16 -25.09
N SER A 10 -10.03 -4.25 -24.28
CA SER A 10 -10.01 -3.83 -22.88
C SER A 10 -9.16 -4.76 -22.01
N PRO A 11 -8.67 -4.33 -20.84
CA PRO A 11 -8.00 -5.21 -19.89
C PRO A 11 -8.85 -6.41 -19.48
N ALA A 12 -10.16 -6.24 -19.34
CA ALA A 12 -11.10 -7.32 -19.03
C ALA A 12 -11.16 -8.37 -20.17
N THR A 13 -11.19 -7.90 -21.42
CA THR A 13 -11.15 -8.76 -22.61
C THR A 13 -9.83 -9.52 -22.71
N ILE A 14 -8.71 -8.87 -22.44
CA ILE A 14 -7.39 -9.51 -22.44
C ILE A 14 -7.30 -10.58 -21.34
N ALA A 15 -7.89 -10.34 -20.17
CA ALA A 15 -7.87 -11.28 -19.04
C ALA A 15 -8.87 -12.44 -19.18
N SER A 16 -9.96 -12.29 -19.95
CA SER A 16 -11.01 -13.29 -20.09
C SER A 16 -10.63 -14.40 -21.08
N CYS A 17 -10.49 -15.64 -20.59
CA CYS A 17 -10.22 -16.79 -21.45
C CYS A 17 -11.35 -17.02 -22.46
N GLU A 18 -12.60 -16.88 -22.00
CA GLU A 18 -13.80 -17.07 -22.82
C GLU A 18 -13.86 -16.07 -23.99
N GLU A 19 -13.61 -14.79 -23.74
CA GLU A 19 -13.60 -13.76 -24.79
C GLU A 19 -12.46 -14.00 -25.78
N ASN A 20 -11.29 -14.41 -25.30
CA ASN A 20 -10.14 -14.70 -26.15
C ASN A 20 -10.35 -15.92 -27.06
N ILE A 21 -11.12 -16.92 -26.61
CA ILE A 21 -11.56 -18.03 -27.45
C ILE A 21 -12.63 -17.59 -28.44
N ALA A 22 -13.62 -16.83 -27.99
CA ALA A 22 -14.70 -16.32 -28.83
C ALA A 22 -14.19 -15.40 -29.96
N TYR A 23 -12.99 -14.82 -29.79
CA TYR A 23 -12.30 -14.06 -30.82
C TYR A 23 -11.90 -14.91 -32.05
N LEU A 24 -11.74 -16.22 -31.89
CA LEU A 24 -11.33 -17.13 -32.96
C LEU A 24 -12.52 -17.52 -33.85
N PRO A 25 -12.32 -17.71 -35.17
CA PRO A 25 -13.31 -18.37 -36.02
C PRO A 25 -13.56 -19.81 -35.57
N ASP A 26 -14.82 -20.26 -35.66
CA ASP A 26 -15.23 -21.61 -35.22
C ASP A 26 -14.38 -22.73 -35.84
N SER A 27 -14.02 -22.60 -37.12
CA SER A 27 -13.18 -23.58 -37.81
C SER A 27 -11.77 -23.69 -37.19
N LEU A 28 -11.18 -22.56 -36.80
CA LEU A 28 -9.85 -22.52 -36.18
C LEU A 28 -9.91 -23.03 -34.73
N LYS A 29 -10.97 -22.68 -34.01
CA LYS A 29 -11.25 -23.19 -32.67
C LYS A 29 -11.38 -24.72 -32.67
N GLN A 30 -12.16 -25.28 -33.59
CA GLN A 30 -12.33 -26.74 -33.73
C GLN A 30 -11.02 -27.43 -34.12
N LEU A 31 -10.26 -26.87 -35.07
CA LEU A 31 -8.98 -27.42 -35.49
C LEU A 31 -7.98 -27.48 -34.34
N LEU A 32 -7.77 -26.36 -33.66
CA LEU A 32 -6.80 -26.28 -32.56
C LEU A 32 -7.27 -27.09 -31.35
N GLY A 33 -8.57 -27.08 -31.03
CA GLY A 33 -9.13 -27.93 -29.98
C GLY A 33 -8.97 -29.43 -30.25
N GLY A 34 -8.93 -29.85 -31.52
CA GLY A 34 -8.62 -31.23 -31.89
C GLY A 34 -7.13 -31.58 -31.79
N ILE A 35 -6.23 -30.60 -31.91
CA ILE A 35 -4.77 -30.77 -31.81
C ILE A 35 -4.32 -30.80 -30.35
N PHE A 36 -4.85 -29.91 -29.52
CA PHE A 36 -4.50 -29.83 -28.11
C PHE A 36 -5.34 -30.81 -27.28
N SER A 37 -4.74 -31.92 -26.86
CA SER A 37 -5.41 -32.98 -26.09
C SER A 37 -5.36 -32.79 -24.57
N GLU A 38 -4.71 -31.72 -24.11
CA GLU A 38 -4.53 -31.43 -22.68
C GLU A 38 -5.83 -30.87 -22.06
N LYS A 39 -6.05 -31.18 -20.77
CA LYS A 39 -7.06 -30.49 -19.94
C LYS A 39 -6.67 -29.01 -19.80
N ASP A 40 -7.64 -28.11 -19.85
CA ASP A 40 -7.46 -26.65 -19.73
C ASP A 40 -6.52 -26.03 -20.81
N CYS A 41 -6.63 -26.49 -22.06
CA CYS A 41 -5.84 -25.96 -23.18
C CYS A 41 -6.41 -24.68 -23.81
N ASP A 42 -7.53 -24.18 -23.31
CA ASP A 42 -8.31 -23.07 -23.84
C ASP A 42 -7.48 -21.79 -24.10
N LEU A 43 -6.64 -21.39 -23.15
CA LEU A 43 -5.76 -20.24 -23.31
C LEU A 43 -4.67 -20.48 -24.37
N LYS A 44 -4.13 -21.71 -24.46
CA LYS A 44 -3.13 -22.07 -25.47
C LYS A 44 -3.75 -22.05 -26.87
N VAL A 45 -4.97 -22.58 -27.00
CA VAL A 45 -5.78 -22.54 -28.22
C VAL A 45 -6.02 -21.08 -28.63
N ALA A 46 -6.45 -20.22 -27.70
CA ALA A 46 -6.66 -18.80 -27.94
C ALA A 46 -5.36 -18.10 -28.39
N ALA A 47 -4.25 -18.30 -27.69
CA ALA A 47 -2.97 -17.68 -27.98
C ALA A 47 -2.46 -18.06 -29.39
N ILE A 48 -2.43 -19.35 -29.69
CA ILE A 48 -1.94 -19.85 -30.98
C ILE A 48 -2.90 -19.47 -32.11
N GLY A 49 -4.21 -19.56 -31.87
CA GLY A 49 -5.22 -19.15 -32.84
C GLY A 49 -5.11 -17.67 -33.19
N GLN A 50 -4.95 -16.80 -32.19
CA GLN A 50 -4.72 -15.37 -32.42
C GLN A 50 -3.41 -15.11 -33.16
N SER A 51 -2.34 -15.87 -32.90
CA SER A 51 -1.09 -15.81 -33.66
C SER A 51 -1.25 -16.21 -35.13
N ILE A 52 -1.99 -17.28 -35.42
CA ILE A 52 -2.30 -17.67 -36.80
C ILE A 52 -3.13 -16.59 -37.50
N MET A 53 -4.13 -16.04 -36.82
CA MET A 53 -4.94 -14.95 -37.35
C MET A 53 -4.08 -13.71 -37.68
N GLN A 54 -3.21 -13.29 -36.77
CA GLN A 54 -2.33 -12.16 -37.00
C GLN A 54 -1.35 -12.42 -38.16
N ALA A 55 -0.77 -13.62 -38.23
CA ALA A 55 0.17 -13.98 -39.30
C ALA A 55 -0.50 -14.01 -40.68
N THR A 56 -1.75 -14.47 -40.76
CA THR A 56 -2.53 -14.51 -42.01
C THR A 56 -3.14 -13.16 -42.38
N ARG A 57 -3.37 -12.26 -41.42
CA ARG A 57 -4.00 -10.94 -41.62
C ARG A 57 -3.28 -9.82 -40.83
N PRO A 58 -2.00 -9.56 -41.11
CA PRO A 58 -1.13 -8.75 -40.24
C PRO A 58 -1.53 -7.27 -40.10
N ARG A 59 -2.35 -6.74 -41.01
CA ARG A 59 -2.80 -5.34 -41.01
C ARG A 59 -4.30 -5.18 -40.72
N SER A 60 -5.03 -6.27 -40.51
CA SER A 60 -6.49 -6.21 -40.42
C SER A 60 -7.04 -6.37 -39.02
N LEU A 61 -6.24 -6.87 -38.07
CA LEU A 61 -6.69 -7.14 -36.71
C LEU A 61 -5.68 -6.69 -35.65
N ILE A 62 -6.17 -6.63 -34.42
CA ILE A 62 -5.38 -6.41 -33.20
C ILE A 62 -5.75 -7.54 -32.26
N ALA A 63 -4.87 -8.53 -32.17
CA ALA A 63 -5.08 -9.71 -31.33
C ALA A 63 -4.93 -9.32 -29.84
N PRO A 64 -5.96 -9.54 -29.00
CA PRO A 64 -5.92 -9.16 -27.58
C PRO A 64 -4.72 -9.73 -26.82
N LEU A 65 -4.42 -11.02 -26.97
CA LEU A 65 -3.33 -11.67 -26.25
C LEU A 65 -1.95 -11.18 -26.71
N GLN A 66 -1.79 -10.90 -28.00
CA GLN A 66 -0.53 -10.37 -28.52
C GLN A 66 -0.28 -8.92 -28.11
N LEU A 67 -1.33 -8.10 -28.07
CA LEU A 67 -1.24 -6.74 -27.53
C LEU A 67 -0.95 -6.79 -26.04
N GLY A 68 -1.68 -7.62 -25.29
CA GLY A 68 -1.51 -7.80 -23.85
C GLY A 68 -0.09 -8.24 -23.48
N LEU A 69 0.44 -9.26 -24.17
CA LEU A 69 1.83 -9.69 -23.99
C LEU A 69 2.81 -8.56 -24.31
N GLY A 70 2.59 -7.84 -25.41
CA GLY A 70 3.43 -6.71 -25.78
C GLY A 70 3.45 -5.61 -24.71
N VAL A 71 2.29 -5.19 -24.21
CA VAL A 71 2.18 -4.20 -23.13
C VAL A 71 2.86 -4.70 -21.85
N GLN A 72 2.64 -5.96 -21.47
CA GLN A 72 3.24 -6.56 -20.28
C GLN A 72 4.77 -6.60 -20.38
N MET A 73 5.32 -7.07 -21.50
CA MET A 73 6.77 -7.13 -21.72
C MET A 73 7.39 -5.74 -21.78
N HIS A 74 6.68 -4.76 -22.36
CA HIS A 74 7.12 -3.37 -22.36
C HIS A 74 7.23 -2.82 -20.94
N HIS A 75 6.19 -3.00 -20.11
CA HIS A 75 6.19 -2.55 -18.72
C HIS A 75 7.27 -3.23 -17.88
N HIS A 76 7.49 -4.53 -18.08
CA HIS A 76 8.43 -5.28 -17.24
C HIS A 76 9.90 -5.05 -17.63
N PHE A 77 10.19 -4.88 -18.92
CA PHE A 77 11.58 -4.87 -19.42
C PHE A 77 11.99 -3.56 -20.12
N GLY A 78 11.06 -2.72 -20.57
CA GLY A 78 11.37 -1.52 -21.35
C GLY A 78 12.17 -1.79 -22.65
N SER A 79 12.21 -3.03 -23.12
CA SER A 79 13.12 -3.47 -24.17
C SER A 79 12.42 -3.53 -25.53
N LYS A 80 12.76 -2.58 -26.40
CA LYS A 80 12.35 -2.62 -27.81
C LYS A 80 12.85 -3.89 -28.51
N PHE A 81 14.08 -4.32 -28.23
CA PHE A 81 14.67 -5.53 -28.82
C PHE A 81 13.84 -6.78 -28.50
N LEU A 82 13.43 -6.96 -27.25
CA LEU A 82 12.59 -8.08 -26.82
C LEU A 82 11.25 -8.08 -27.57
N LEU A 83 10.60 -6.91 -27.63
CA LEU A 83 9.31 -6.76 -28.29
C LEU A 83 9.37 -7.00 -29.79
N ASP A 84 10.39 -6.45 -30.46
CA ASP A 84 10.60 -6.67 -31.88
C ASP A 84 10.91 -8.15 -32.18
N THR A 85 11.65 -8.84 -31.29
CA THR A 85 11.91 -10.29 -31.41
C THR A 85 10.61 -11.09 -31.28
N LEU A 86 9.80 -10.84 -30.25
CA LEU A 86 8.51 -11.52 -30.06
C LEU A 86 7.52 -11.24 -31.19
N TYR A 87 7.52 -10.00 -31.71
CA TYR A 87 6.71 -9.62 -32.87
C TYR A 87 7.15 -10.38 -34.13
N GLN A 88 8.46 -10.48 -34.40
CA GLN A 88 8.99 -11.24 -35.54
C GLN A 88 8.64 -12.74 -35.47
N LEU A 89 8.60 -13.30 -34.26
CA LEU A 89 8.15 -14.68 -34.04
C LEU A 89 6.62 -14.85 -34.07
N GLY A 90 5.86 -13.76 -34.19
CA GLY A 90 4.40 -13.80 -34.25
C GLY A 90 3.70 -14.01 -32.91
N PHE A 91 4.36 -13.70 -31.79
CA PHE A 91 3.81 -13.87 -30.43
C PHE A 91 3.34 -12.56 -29.79
N SER A 92 3.77 -11.41 -30.29
CA SER A 92 3.45 -10.09 -29.72
C SER A 92 3.00 -9.11 -30.79
N SER A 93 2.34 -8.03 -30.39
CA SER A 93 2.22 -6.81 -31.20
C SER A 93 3.58 -6.11 -31.35
N SER A 94 3.75 -5.36 -32.44
CA SER A 94 4.98 -4.58 -32.69
C SER A 94 5.22 -3.53 -31.61
N TYR A 95 6.49 -3.19 -31.35
CA TYR A 95 6.84 -2.12 -30.41
C TYR A 95 6.09 -0.81 -30.69
N LYS A 96 5.96 -0.43 -31.97
CA LYS A 96 5.26 0.79 -32.39
C LYS A 96 3.77 0.76 -32.06
N GLU A 97 3.14 -0.41 -32.14
CA GLU A 97 1.72 -0.58 -31.81
C GLU A 97 1.50 -0.56 -30.29
N VAL A 98 2.42 -1.15 -29.51
CA VAL A 98 2.41 -1.08 -28.04
C VAL A 98 2.59 0.37 -27.56
N GLN A 99 3.54 1.12 -28.14
CA GLN A 99 3.68 2.55 -27.86
C GLN A 99 2.43 3.34 -28.25
N LYS A 100 1.84 3.04 -29.41
CA LYS A 100 0.62 3.70 -29.87
C LYS A 100 -0.54 3.44 -28.91
N HIS A 101 -0.69 2.22 -28.41
CA HIS A 101 -1.65 1.90 -27.35
C HIS A 101 -1.38 2.75 -26.11
N GLY A 102 -0.15 2.74 -25.58
CA GLY A 102 0.20 3.53 -24.39
C GLY A 102 -0.09 5.03 -24.52
N VAL A 103 0.24 5.62 -25.67
CA VAL A 103 -0.08 7.03 -25.97
C VAL A 103 -1.59 7.26 -26.00
N ASN A 104 -2.35 6.42 -26.71
CA ASN A 104 -3.81 6.59 -26.77
C ASN A 104 -4.48 6.39 -25.40
N SER A 105 -4.00 5.43 -24.61
CA SER A 105 -4.46 5.21 -23.24
C SER A 105 -4.23 6.43 -22.36
N ALA A 106 -3.07 7.08 -22.48
CA ALA A 106 -2.75 8.28 -21.72
C ALA A 106 -3.62 9.50 -22.08
N LEU A 107 -4.09 9.60 -23.33
CA LEU A 107 -4.84 10.78 -23.80
C LEU A 107 -6.34 10.67 -23.60
N GLN A 108 -6.84 9.45 -23.65
CA GLN A 108 -8.26 9.14 -23.49
C GLN A 108 -8.58 8.67 -22.08
N GLY A 109 -7.57 8.46 -21.25
CA GLY A 109 -7.68 8.28 -19.80
C GLY A 109 -7.97 9.61 -19.11
N ASP A 110 -8.96 10.37 -19.57
CA ASP A 110 -9.62 11.34 -18.70
C ASP A 110 -10.46 10.54 -17.70
N ASP A 111 -9.75 9.92 -16.76
CA ASP A 111 -10.27 9.09 -15.69
C ASP A 111 -10.89 9.94 -14.57
N SER A 112 -11.16 11.22 -14.87
CA SER A 112 -12.01 12.11 -14.09
C SER A 112 -13.30 11.37 -13.76
N PRO A 113 -13.51 10.96 -12.49
CA PRO A 113 -14.67 10.16 -12.18
C PRO A 113 -15.90 11.04 -12.38
N GLN A 114 -16.72 10.66 -13.35
CA GLN A 114 -17.89 11.44 -13.76
C GLN A 114 -18.88 11.67 -12.62
N ASP A 115 -18.77 10.88 -11.54
CA ASP A 115 -19.48 11.05 -10.29
C ASP A 115 -18.62 10.62 -9.10
N LEU A 116 -18.24 11.59 -8.27
CA LEU A 116 -17.49 11.41 -7.02
C LEU A 116 -18.38 11.55 -5.78
N GLU A 117 -19.70 11.62 -5.95
CA GLU A 117 -20.61 11.70 -4.82
C GLU A 117 -20.42 10.49 -3.89
N GLY A 118 -20.17 10.76 -2.61
CA GLY A 118 -19.87 9.73 -1.61
C GLY A 118 -18.46 9.12 -1.67
N ARG A 119 -17.53 9.65 -2.49
CA ARG A 119 -16.13 9.21 -2.55
C ARG A 119 -15.19 10.21 -1.89
N CYS A 120 -14.18 9.69 -1.19
CA CYS A 120 -13.06 10.45 -0.65
C CYS A 120 -11.90 10.45 -1.66
N ILE A 121 -11.29 11.62 -1.87
CA ILE A 121 -10.15 11.82 -2.77
C ILE A 121 -9.01 12.38 -1.95
N GLN A 122 -7.86 11.70 -2.02
CA GLN A 122 -6.64 12.16 -1.39
C GLN A 122 -5.53 12.27 -2.43
N HIS A 123 -4.91 13.44 -2.53
CA HIS A 123 -3.74 13.65 -3.37
C HIS A 123 -2.47 13.40 -2.57
N VAL A 124 -1.48 12.81 -3.23
CA VAL A 124 -0.13 12.65 -2.72
C VAL A 124 0.81 13.17 -3.78
N ALA A 125 1.72 14.06 -3.39
CA ALA A 125 2.73 14.58 -4.29
C ALA A 125 4.12 14.35 -3.69
N ASP A 126 5.03 13.86 -4.52
CA ASP A 126 6.38 13.47 -4.11
C ASP A 126 7.36 13.58 -5.28
N ASN A 127 8.67 13.42 -5.02
CA ASN A 127 9.67 13.39 -6.08
C ASN A 127 9.49 12.15 -6.98
N VAL A 128 9.62 12.38 -8.29
CA VAL A 128 9.75 11.33 -9.30
C VAL A 128 11.10 11.47 -9.96
N ASP A 129 11.88 10.40 -9.85
CA ASP A 129 13.21 10.31 -10.39
C ASP A 129 13.26 9.36 -11.59
N HIS A 130 13.85 9.80 -12.70
CA HIS A 130 14.08 8.94 -13.86
C HIS A 130 15.55 8.94 -14.29
N ASN A 131 16.01 7.78 -14.78
CA ASN A 131 17.38 7.57 -15.27
C ASN A 131 18.50 7.91 -14.28
N ILE A 132 18.26 7.81 -12.97
CA ILE A 132 19.25 8.15 -11.92
C ILE A 132 20.56 7.35 -11.94
N ARG A 133 20.64 6.29 -12.76
CA ARG A 133 21.83 5.43 -12.88
C ARG A 133 22.76 5.90 -13.99
N THR A 134 23.12 7.17 -13.98
CA THR A 134 24.18 7.72 -14.84
C THR A 134 25.51 7.81 -14.08
N LEU A 135 26.63 7.67 -14.79
CA LEU A 135 27.96 7.68 -14.18
C LEU A 135 28.31 9.03 -13.55
N ASP A 136 27.77 10.10 -14.10
CA ASP A 136 28.06 11.50 -13.75
C ASP A 136 26.86 12.22 -13.12
N GLY A 137 25.73 11.54 -12.91
CA GLY A 137 24.50 12.12 -12.39
C GLY A 137 23.76 13.07 -13.37
N HIS A 138 24.23 13.21 -14.61
CA HIS A 138 23.59 14.06 -15.62
C HIS A 138 22.54 13.28 -16.42
N GLY A 139 21.65 14.00 -17.12
CA GLY A 139 20.60 13.38 -17.94
C GLY A 139 19.53 12.64 -17.12
N THR A 140 19.45 12.92 -15.82
CA THR A 140 18.42 12.43 -14.92
C THR A 140 17.22 13.36 -14.96
N PHE A 141 16.05 12.83 -14.66
CA PHE A 141 14.84 13.63 -14.41
C PHE A 141 14.59 13.65 -12.92
N HIS A 142 14.32 14.83 -12.37
CA HIS A 142 13.96 15.03 -10.97
C HIS A 142 12.80 16.04 -10.92
N GLY A 143 11.58 15.52 -10.94
CA GLY A 143 10.36 16.31 -11.02
C GLY A 143 9.36 15.96 -9.92
N MET A 144 8.23 16.67 -9.87
CA MET A 144 7.13 16.37 -8.95
C MET A 144 6.15 15.41 -9.62
N GLY A 145 5.94 14.24 -9.02
CA GLY A 145 4.84 13.35 -9.34
C GLY A 145 3.64 13.60 -8.44
N ILE A 146 2.45 13.38 -8.97
CA ILE A 146 1.20 13.53 -8.22
C ILE A 146 0.33 12.29 -8.50
N ILE A 147 -0.25 11.73 -7.45
CA ILE A 147 -1.25 10.68 -7.52
C ILE A 147 -2.50 11.08 -6.75
N ALA A 148 -3.65 10.54 -7.15
CA ALA A 148 -4.89 10.61 -6.40
C ALA A 148 -5.36 9.21 -5.99
N GLY A 149 -5.62 9.02 -4.70
CA GLY A 149 -6.28 7.84 -4.15
C GLY A 149 -7.77 8.12 -3.94
N ILE A 150 -8.63 7.35 -4.61
CA ILE A 150 -10.09 7.55 -4.59
C ILE A 150 -10.74 6.35 -3.91
N THR A 151 -11.54 6.60 -2.87
CA THR A 151 -12.16 5.57 -2.01
C THR A 151 -13.65 5.86 -1.76
N PRO A 152 -14.58 4.91 -1.97
CA PRO A 152 -14.40 3.61 -2.59
C PRO A 152 -13.78 3.71 -3.99
N GLY A 153 -13.07 2.67 -4.43
CA GLY A 153 -12.52 2.60 -5.77
C GLY A 153 -13.60 2.49 -6.86
N TYR A 154 -13.23 2.80 -8.08
CA TYR A 154 -14.06 2.63 -9.28
C TYR A 154 -13.30 1.85 -10.35
N ASN A 155 -14.07 1.20 -11.22
CA ASN A 155 -13.53 0.50 -12.38
C ASN A 155 -13.35 1.49 -13.53
N HIS A 156 -12.12 1.58 -14.03
CA HIS A 156 -11.81 2.31 -15.26
C HIS A 156 -12.54 1.64 -16.43
N LYS A 157 -13.57 2.29 -16.99
CA LYS A 157 -14.22 1.87 -18.23
C LYS A 157 -13.68 2.70 -19.39
N THR A 158 -12.39 2.66 -19.61
CA THR A 158 -11.77 3.45 -20.66
C THR A 158 -11.70 2.60 -21.93
N ILE A 159 -12.63 2.84 -22.85
CA ILE A 159 -12.54 2.33 -24.22
C ILE A 159 -11.42 3.11 -24.89
N VAL A 160 -10.26 2.46 -25.11
CA VAL A 160 -9.12 3.12 -25.74
C VAL A 160 -9.29 3.09 -27.26
N GLN A 161 -9.66 4.22 -27.85
CA GLN A 161 -9.71 4.37 -29.30
C GLN A 161 -8.30 4.37 -29.88
N ARG A 162 -8.13 3.78 -31.05
CA ARG A 162 -6.86 3.71 -31.77
C ARG A 162 -6.69 4.91 -32.70
N LEU A 163 -6.35 6.06 -32.12
CA LEU A 163 -6.14 7.30 -32.87
C LEU A 163 -4.68 7.48 -33.27
N ASN A 164 -4.44 8.22 -34.35
CA ASN A 164 -3.11 8.74 -34.66
C ASN A 164 -2.96 10.08 -33.95
N VAL A 165 -2.10 10.11 -32.93
CA VAL A 165 -1.92 11.26 -32.07
C VAL A 165 -0.64 11.98 -32.48
N SER A 166 -0.70 13.31 -32.58
CA SER A 166 0.48 14.16 -32.79
C SER A 166 1.23 14.44 -31.49
N LEU A 167 2.49 14.87 -31.58
CA LEU A 167 3.24 15.31 -30.40
C LEU A 167 2.60 16.52 -29.72
N ASP A 168 1.90 17.37 -30.47
CA ASP A 168 1.26 18.56 -29.91
C ASP A 168 -0.01 18.21 -29.12
N ASP A 169 -0.76 17.19 -29.55
CA ASP A 169 -1.89 16.66 -28.77
C ASP A 169 -1.40 16.10 -27.42
N ILE A 170 -0.26 15.40 -27.42
CA ILE A 170 0.37 14.87 -26.19
C ILE A 170 0.79 16.01 -25.26
N LYS A 171 1.37 17.08 -25.80
CA LYS A 171 1.79 18.24 -25.02
C LYS A 171 0.61 18.96 -24.37
N GLN A 172 -0.60 18.88 -24.90
CA GLN A 172 -1.76 19.60 -24.36
C GLN A 172 -2.41 18.89 -23.16
N ILE A 173 -2.33 17.57 -23.07
CA ILE A 173 -3.12 16.77 -22.11
C ILE A 173 -2.44 16.62 -20.73
N GLY A 174 -1.13 16.86 -20.64
CA GLY A 174 -0.36 16.74 -19.39
C GLY A 174 0.10 18.05 -18.77
N LYS A 175 -0.62 19.17 -18.96
CA LYS A 175 -0.16 20.48 -18.47
C LYS A 175 -0.67 20.77 -17.07
N ILE A 176 0.27 21.06 -16.18
CA ILE A 176 0.02 21.80 -14.95
C ILE A 176 0.52 23.22 -15.19
N ASP A 177 -0.34 24.21 -14.95
CA ASP A 177 0.04 25.60 -15.04
C ASP A 177 1.08 25.92 -13.97
N LEU A 178 2.22 26.45 -14.41
CA LEU A 178 3.30 26.85 -13.53
C LEU A 178 3.00 28.24 -12.98
N HIS A 179 2.86 28.29 -11.66
CA HIS A 179 2.68 29.52 -10.92
C HIS A 179 3.96 29.88 -10.19
N GLN A 180 4.56 31.02 -10.54
CA GLN A 180 5.72 31.52 -9.86
C GLN A 180 5.34 31.97 -8.43
N TYR A 181 6.03 31.42 -7.44
CA TYR A 181 5.86 31.80 -6.05
C TYR A 181 7.00 32.73 -5.62
N ASN A 182 6.66 33.98 -5.32
CA ASN A 182 7.59 34.98 -4.83
C ASN A 182 7.59 34.98 -3.30
N PHE A 183 8.56 34.29 -2.71
CA PHE A 183 8.69 34.22 -1.26
C PHE A 183 9.16 35.55 -0.67
N ASP A 184 8.31 36.17 0.15
CA ASP A 184 8.71 37.31 0.96
C ASP A 184 9.51 36.82 2.17
N ARG A 185 10.81 37.15 2.23
CA ARG A 185 11.70 36.76 3.34
C ARG A 185 11.30 37.35 4.69
N THR A 186 10.39 38.33 4.71
CA THR A 186 9.86 38.89 5.96
C THR A 186 8.78 38.02 6.59
N SER A 187 8.27 37.01 5.87
CA SER A 187 7.30 36.07 6.42
C SER A 187 7.90 35.26 7.56
N LYS A 188 7.33 35.41 8.76
CA LYS A 188 7.60 34.53 9.89
C LYS A 188 6.42 33.58 10.00
N LEU A 189 6.63 32.31 9.69
CA LEU A 189 5.74 31.24 10.12
C LEU A 189 5.49 31.42 11.61
N SER A 190 4.24 31.66 12.01
CA SER A 190 3.89 31.72 13.43
C SER A 190 3.74 30.33 14.03
N LEU A 191 4.64 29.40 13.69
CA LEU A 191 4.72 28.11 14.35
C LEU A 191 5.36 28.33 15.71
N LYS A 192 4.51 28.43 16.72
CA LYS A 192 4.95 28.36 18.10
C LYS A 192 5.15 26.87 18.40
N PHE A 193 6.40 26.49 18.63
CA PHE A 193 6.66 25.24 19.32
C PHE A 193 6.04 25.38 20.70
N GLU A 194 4.89 24.76 20.87
CA GLU A 194 4.41 24.49 22.21
C GLU A 194 5.30 23.39 22.76
N SER A 195 5.85 23.62 23.95
CA SER A 195 6.30 22.47 24.73
C SER A 195 5.08 21.56 24.78
N LEU A 196 5.19 20.36 24.20
CA LEU A 196 4.31 19.27 24.60
C LEU A 196 4.35 19.35 26.13
N ALA A 197 3.20 19.59 26.75
CA ALA A 197 3.12 19.37 28.18
C ALA A 197 3.76 18.01 28.36
N ALA A 198 4.68 17.87 29.31
CA ALA A 198 4.91 16.55 29.85
C ALA A 198 3.53 16.13 30.36
N GLN A 199 2.68 15.56 29.49
CA GLN A 199 1.90 14.42 29.87
C GLN A 199 2.99 13.59 30.53
N GLN A 200 2.93 13.50 31.87
CA GLN A 200 3.49 12.35 32.55
C GLN A 200 3.15 11.23 31.61
N SER A 201 4.18 10.65 30.97
CA SER A 201 3.97 9.62 29.96
C SER A 201 2.93 8.75 30.61
N GLY A 202 1.71 8.78 30.06
CA GLY A 202 0.67 7.92 30.53
C GLY A 202 1.20 6.61 30.02
N ALA A 203 2.15 6.01 30.75
CA ALA A 203 2.33 4.59 30.72
C ALA A 203 0.90 4.11 30.70
N LEU A 204 0.51 3.44 29.61
CA LEU A 204 -0.76 2.74 29.53
C LEU A 204 -0.94 2.19 30.94
N PRO A 205 -1.97 2.61 31.71
CA PRO A 205 -2.07 2.29 33.13
C PRO A 205 -1.61 0.86 33.30
N ASP A 206 -0.65 0.55 34.17
CA ASP A 206 0.13 -0.70 34.08
C ASP A 206 -0.75 -1.95 33.86
N ASN A 207 -1.98 -1.89 34.37
CA ASN A 207 -3.10 -2.79 34.14
C ASN A 207 -3.51 -3.00 32.66
N ILE A 208 -3.62 -1.97 31.82
CA ILE A 208 -3.85 -2.07 30.36
C ILE A 208 -2.64 -2.70 29.68
N SER A 209 -1.43 -2.26 30.01
CA SER A 209 -0.20 -2.83 29.44
C SER A 209 -0.09 -4.32 29.77
N LEU A 210 -0.39 -4.69 31.01
CA LEU A 210 -0.44 -6.07 31.50
C LEU A 210 -1.58 -6.86 30.85
N LEU A 211 -2.78 -6.30 30.75
CA LEU A 211 -3.92 -6.92 30.08
C LEU A 211 -3.61 -7.22 28.60
N CYS A 212 -3.10 -6.23 27.88
CA CYS A 212 -2.72 -6.41 26.48
C CYS A 212 -1.59 -7.42 26.34
N SER A 213 -0.51 -7.30 27.11
CA SER A 213 0.64 -8.20 27.02
C SER A 213 0.30 -9.65 27.39
N THR A 214 -0.54 -9.87 28.42
CA THR A 214 -1.01 -11.23 28.80
C THR A 214 -1.86 -11.90 27.72
N LEU A 215 -2.69 -11.12 27.00
CA LEU A 215 -3.63 -11.66 26.02
C LEU A 215 -3.10 -11.70 24.59
N TRP A 216 -2.13 -10.84 24.25
CA TRP A 216 -1.62 -10.73 22.89
C TRP A 216 -1.05 -12.04 22.30
N PRO A 217 -0.38 -12.91 23.09
CA PRO A 217 0.03 -14.24 22.60
C PRO A 217 -1.14 -15.10 22.08
N LYS A 218 -2.33 -14.95 22.69
CA LYS A 218 -3.56 -15.70 22.42
C LYS A 218 -4.47 -15.00 21.40
N LYS A 219 -4.56 -13.66 21.45
CA LYS A 219 -5.39 -12.84 20.55
C LYS A 219 -4.51 -12.19 19.47
N ARG A 220 -3.80 -13.01 18.68
CA ARG A 220 -2.84 -12.56 17.65
C ARG A 220 -3.50 -11.70 16.58
N ILE A 221 -3.58 -10.40 16.82
CA ILE A 221 -4.15 -9.44 15.89
C ILE A 221 -2.98 -8.85 15.09
N GLY A 222 -2.84 -9.26 13.82
CA GLY A 222 -1.90 -8.61 12.90
C GLY A 222 -2.29 -7.15 12.66
N TRP A 223 -1.35 -6.32 12.20
CA TRP A 223 -1.58 -4.89 11.93
C TRP A 223 -2.88 -4.61 11.15
N SER A 224 -3.14 -5.34 10.07
CA SER A 224 -4.37 -5.19 9.28
C SER A 224 -5.65 -5.55 10.06
N ALA A 225 -5.60 -6.57 10.91
CA ALA A 225 -6.73 -6.94 11.76
C ALA A 225 -6.95 -5.88 12.84
N MET A 226 -5.88 -5.31 13.40
CA MET A 226 -5.97 -4.20 14.36
C MET A 226 -6.60 -2.99 13.70
N CYS A 227 -6.13 -2.60 12.50
CA CYS A 227 -6.72 -1.51 11.73
C CYS A 227 -8.21 -1.73 11.45
N ASN A 228 -8.63 -2.97 11.14
CA ASN A 228 -10.04 -3.29 10.96
C ASN A 228 -10.86 -3.22 12.26
N LEU A 229 -10.28 -3.64 13.40
CA LEU A 229 -10.96 -3.61 14.71
C LEU A 229 -11.16 -2.19 15.23
N VAL A 230 -10.18 -1.30 15.00
CA VAL A 230 -10.27 0.11 15.42
C VAL A 230 -10.99 0.98 14.40
N GLN A 231 -11.27 0.46 13.20
CA GLN A 231 -12.07 1.16 12.21
C GLN A 231 -13.52 1.21 12.70
N ASP A 232 -14.05 2.42 12.83
CA ASP A 232 -15.47 2.63 13.04
C ASP A 232 -16.20 2.69 11.68
N GLY A 233 -17.37 2.07 11.60
CA GLY A 233 -18.19 2.01 10.38
C GLY A 233 -17.81 0.89 9.38
N ALA A 234 -18.55 0.85 8.27
CA ALA A 234 -18.36 -0.18 7.24
C ALA A 234 -17.06 0.00 6.45
N TYR A 235 -16.45 -1.10 6.01
CA TYR A 235 -15.29 -1.08 5.12
C TYR A 235 -15.62 -0.29 3.83
N PRO A 236 -14.92 0.84 3.55
CA PRO A 236 -15.26 1.71 2.43
C PRO A 236 -14.80 1.16 1.08
N GLY A 237 -14.27 -0.07 1.02
CA GLY A 237 -13.74 -0.67 -0.20
C GLY A 237 -12.29 -0.29 -0.48
N LYS A 238 -11.72 -0.94 -1.51
CA LYS A 238 -10.35 -0.70 -1.97
C LYS A 238 -10.27 0.60 -2.74
N SER A 239 -9.21 1.39 -2.54
CA SER A 239 -8.97 2.62 -3.29
C SER A 239 -8.53 2.33 -4.73
N THR A 240 -8.93 3.22 -5.65
CA THR A 240 -8.35 3.33 -6.99
C THR A 240 -7.25 4.38 -6.97
N ILE A 241 -6.09 4.07 -7.57
CA ILE A 241 -4.97 5.01 -7.70
C ILE A 241 -4.94 5.56 -9.13
N VAL A 242 -4.97 6.89 -9.24
CA VAL A 242 -4.88 7.62 -10.51
C VAL A 242 -3.57 8.38 -10.53
N PHE A 243 -2.82 8.25 -11.62
CA PHE A 243 -1.62 9.05 -11.86
C PHE A 243 -2.03 10.38 -12.50
N LEU A 244 -1.59 11.48 -11.90
CA LEU A 244 -1.85 12.82 -12.41
C LEU A 244 -0.60 13.36 -13.13
N PRO A 245 -0.72 14.42 -13.94
CA PRO A 245 0.41 14.97 -14.67
C PRO A 245 1.58 15.35 -13.74
N MET A 246 2.79 15.19 -14.24
CA MET A 246 4.01 15.56 -13.53
C MET A 246 4.38 17.01 -13.78
N ILE A 247 5.06 17.62 -12.81
CA ILE A 247 5.68 18.94 -12.98
C ILE A 247 7.17 18.75 -13.20
N ASP A 248 7.67 19.23 -14.35
CA ASP A 248 9.09 19.26 -14.68
C ASP A 248 9.78 20.44 -14.00
N LEU A 249 9.77 20.41 -12.66
CA LEU A 249 10.47 21.32 -11.77
C LEU A 249 10.99 20.54 -10.57
N GLU A 250 12.12 20.98 -10.02
CA GLU A 250 12.66 20.45 -8.77
C GLU A 250 11.57 20.47 -7.68
N PRO A 251 11.20 19.32 -7.07
CA PRO A 251 10.15 19.22 -6.06
C PRO A 251 10.33 20.16 -4.88
N GLY A 252 11.58 20.40 -4.48
CA GLY A 252 11.92 21.31 -3.40
C GLY A 252 11.71 22.80 -3.72
N ASN A 253 11.50 23.17 -4.98
CA ASN A 253 11.27 24.55 -5.39
C ASN A 253 9.89 25.04 -4.91
N LEU A 254 9.83 26.21 -4.27
CA LEU A 254 8.56 26.76 -3.74
C LEU A 254 7.52 27.00 -4.84
N SER A 255 7.93 27.38 -6.05
CA SER A 255 7.02 27.53 -7.19
C SER A 255 6.47 26.19 -7.65
N CYS A 256 7.25 25.11 -7.56
CA CYS A 256 6.76 23.76 -7.84
C CYS A 256 5.68 23.37 -6.83
N ILE A 257 5.96 23.52 -5.52
CA ILE A 257 5.01 23.20 -4.44
C ILE A 257 3.73 24.04 -4.57
N PHE A 258 3.87 25.34 -4.83
CA PHE A 258 2.73 26.24 -5.04
C PHE A 258 1.88 25.83 -6.25
N SER A 259 2.52 25.49 -7.37
CA SER A 259 1.84 25.01 -8.58
C SER A 259 1.10 23.68 -8.32
N THR A 260 1.72 22.75 -7.58
CA THR A 260 1.08 21.51 -7.15
C THR A 260 -0.17 21.78 -6.31
N MET A 261 -0.09 22.71 -5.34
CA MET A 261 -1.23 23.05 -4.50
C MET A 261 -2.37 23.70 -5.29
N LYS A 262 -2.06 24.63 -6.19
CA LYS A 262 -3.04 25.24 -7.11
C LYS A 262 -3.72 24.20 -7.98
N PHE A 263 -2.94 23.29 -8.56
CA PHE A 263 -3.46 22.18 -9.34
C PHE A 263 -4.44 21.31 -8.53
N VAL A 264 -4.06 20.91 -7.31
CA VAL A 264 -4.91 20.11 -6.43
C VAL A 264 -6.20 20.83 -6.02
N CYS A 265 -6.13 22.14 -5.74
CA CYS A 265 -7.33 22.96 -5.49
C CYS A 265 -8.26 22.97 -6.71
N ASN A 266 -7.73 23.14 -7.91
CA ASN A 266 -8.51 23.12 -9.15
C ASN A 266 -9.15 21.75 -9.41
N GLU A 267 -8.40 20.67 -9.21
CA GLU A 267 -8.92 19.30 -9.32
C GLU A 267 -10.05 19.06 -8.31
N ALA A 268 -9.82 19.36 -7.04
CA ALA A 268 -10.83 19.21 -6.00
C ALA A 268 -12.09 20.04 -6.30
N PHE A 269 -11.93 21.25 -6.83
CA PHE A 269 -13.04 22.11 -7.24
C PHE A 269 -13.88 21.49 -8.37
N LYS A 270 -13.25 20.93 -9.42
CA LYS A 270 -13.96 20.23 -10.52
C LYS A 270 -14.88 19.14 -9.99
N TYR A 271 -14.46 18.47 -8.93
CA TYR A 271 -15.19 17.36 -8.33
C TYR A 271 -16.04 17.71 -7.11
N ARG A 272 -16.11 19.00 -6.74
CA ARG A 272 -16.80 19.46 -5.51
C ARG A 272 -16.31 18.75 -4.24
N ALA A 273 -15.02 18.42 -4.20
CA ALA A 273 -14.35 17.78 -3.07
C ALA A 273 -13.50 18.79 -2.29
N ASN A 274 -13.16 18.43 -1.04
CA ASN A 274 -12.17 19.19 -0.29
C ASN A 274 -10.75 18.82 -0.76
N PRO A 275 -9.88 19.79 -1.06
CA PRO A 275 -8.53 19.49 -1.51
C PRO A 275 -7.70 18.93 -0.35
N MET A 276 -7.39 17.63 -0.40
CA MET A 276 -6.47 16.98 0.53
C MET A 276 -5.16 16.67 -0.17
N LEU A 277 -4.03 17.14 0.38
CA LEU A 277 -2.70 16.94 -0.21
C LEU A 277 -1.70 16.46 0.84
N THR A 278 -1.06 15.34 0.55
CA THR A 278 -0.03 14.74 1.38
C THR A 278 1.34 14.99 0.77
N PHE A 279 2.26 15.47 1.59
CA PHE A 279 3.67 15.67 1.25
C PHE A 279 4.55 14.95 2.27
N ASP A 280 5.76 14.58 1.88
CA ASP A 280 6.80 14.20 2.84
C ASP A 280 7.16 15.37 3.77
N GLN A 281 7.97 15.12 4.81
CA GLN A 281 8.25 16.13 5.82
C GLN A 281 8.88 17.43 5.25
N PRO A 282 9.95 17.40 4.44
CA PRO A 282 10.53 18.60 3.84
C PRO A 282 9.54 19.42 2.99
N LEU A 283 8.74 18.78 2.16
CA LEU A 283 7.79 19.47 1.29
C LEU A 283 6.58 20.00 2.07
N TYR A 284 6.09 19.23 3.05
CA TYR A 284 5.00 19.61 3.94
C TYR A 284 5.30 20.92 4.67
N TRP A 285 6.52 21.09 5.20
CA TRP A 285 6.93 22.33 5.86
C TRP A 285 6.86 23.54 4.93
N LYS A 286 7.36 23.40 3.69
CA LYS A 286 7.32 24.47 2.70
C LYS A 286 5.89 24.81 2.28
N ALA A 287 5.04 23.79 2.13
CA ALA A 287 3.62 23.97 1.82
C ALA A 287 2.89 24.73 2.94
N LEU A 288 3.15 24.43 4.21
CA LEU A 288 2.60 25.19 5.33
C LEU A 288 3.02 26.66 5.29
N THR A 289 4.29 26.96 5.01
CA THR A 289 4.78 28.34 4.85
C THR A 289 4.01 29.08 3.76
N ILE A 290 3.80 28.40 2.62
CA ILE A 290 3.05 28.95 1.50
C ILE A 290 1.63 29.29 1.95
N ILE A 291 0.91 28.34 2.55
CA ILE A 291 -0.47 28.57 3.02
C ILE A 291 -0.52 29.74 4.00
N ASP A 292 0.36 29.79 5.00
CA ASP A 292 0.32 30.83 6.04
C ASP A 292 0.41 32.24 5.42
N ASN A 293 1.30 32.38 4.43
CA ASN A 293 1.55 33.63 3.71
C ASN A 293 0.48 34.01 2.68
N GLU A 294 -0.36 33.07 2.26
CA GLU A 294 -1.43 33.37 1.31
C GLU A 294 -2.50 34.30 1.93
N PRO A 295 -3.14 35.17 1.13
CA PRO A 295 -4.30 35.95 1.55
C PRO A 295 -5.43 35.07 2.13
N LYS A 296 -6.26 35.63 3.01
CA LYS A 296 -7.36 34.89 3.66
C LYS A 296 -8.42 34.37 2.69
N ASP A 297 -8.56 35.04 1.55
CA ASP A 297 -9.46 34.71 0.44
C ASP A 297 -8.82 33.79 -0.60
N SER A 298 -7.57 33.37 -0.40
CA SER A 298 -6.91 32.40 -1.28
C SER A 298 -7.61 31.04 -1.21
N ASP A 299 -7.85 30.44 -2.37
CA ASP A 299 -8.27 29.05 -2.56
C ASP A 299 -7.39 28.05 -1.81
N LEU A 300 -6.09 28.32 -1.67
CA LEU A 300 -5.14 27.50 -0.92
C LEU A 300 -5.49 27.41 0.57
N LYS A 301 -6.27 28.34 1.14
CA LYS A 301 -6.71 28.25 2.54
C LYS A 301 -7.70 27.10 2.77
N SER A 302 -8.31 26.57 1.72
CA SER A 302 -9.20 25.41 1.80
C SER A 302 -8.48 24.06 1.84
N ILE A 303 -7.17 24.03 1.55
CA ILE A 303 -6.40 22.79 1.46
C ILE A 303 -6.15 22.18 2.84
N VAL A 304 -6.39 20.88 2.94
CA VAL A 304 -6.01 20.06 4.09
C VAL A 304 -4.66 19.43 3.78
N LEU A 305 -3.59 20.04 4.29
CA LEU A 305 -2.26 19.44 4.21
C LEU A 305 -2.10 18.29 5.20
N ARG A 306 -1.50 17.19 4.75
CA ARG A 306 -1.16 16.04 5.59
C ARG A 306 0.33 15.76 5.52
N LEU A 307 0.92 15.49 6.68
CA LEU A 307 2.29 15.01 6.78
C LEU A 307 2.35 13.52 6.39
N GLY A 308 3.21 13.19 5.44
CA GLY A 308 3.47 11.83 5.00
C GLY A 308 4.16 11.02 6.11
N GLY A 309 3.52 9.94 6.56
CA GLY A 309 3.99 9.13 7.68
C GLY A 309 5.02 8.04 7.31
N PHE A 310 5.17 7.69 6.03
CA PHE A 310 5.96 6.53 5.63
C PHE A 310 7.45 6.68 5.98
N HIS A 311 8.06 7.82 5.64
CA HIS A 311 9.46 8.11 6.00
C HIS A 311 9.66 8.26 7.51
N LEU A 312 8.64 8.72 8.24
CA LEU A 312 8.67 8.77 9.70
C LEU A 312 8.73 7.36 10.29
N GLU A 313 7.89 6.44 9.79
CA GLU A 313 7.88 5.04 10.18
C GLU A 313 9.21 4.36 9.87
N MET A 314 9.75 4.56 8.65
CA MET A 314 11.08 4.06 8.28
C MET A 314 12.17 4.56 9.25
N SER A 315 12.17 5.87 9.56
CA SER A 315 13.16 6.49 10.44
C SER A 315 13.03 5.99 11.88
N PHE A 316 11.81 5.77 12.37
CA PHE A 316 11.55 5.22 13.69
C PHE A 316 12.06 3.79 13.82
N LEU A 317 11.73 2.92 12.85
CA LEU A 317 12.23 1.54 12.82
C LEU A 317 13.76 1.48 12.70
N GLY A 318 14.36 2.34 11.88
CA GLY A 318 15.81 2.47 11.78
C GLY A 318 16.46 2.90 13.09
N SER A 319 15.78 3.77 13.86
CA SER A 319 16.25 4.24 15.16
C SER A 319 16.22 3.13 16.20
N ILE A 320 15.20 2.26 16.20
CA ILE A 320 15.18 1.04 17.03
C ILE A 320 16.39 0.16 16.69
N GLY A 321 16.61 -0.13 15.41
CA GLY A 321 17.75 -0.93 14.97
C GLY A 321 19.11 -0.35 15.37
N ASN A 322 19.26 0.97 15.29
CA ASN A 322 20.47 1.65 15.72
C ASN A 322 20.68 1.60 17.25
N ILE A 323 19.65 1.92 18.03
CA ILE A 323 19.70 1.92 19.50
C ILE A 323 19.94 0.51 20.05
N MET A 324 19.30 -0.50 19.45
CA MET A 324 19.38 -1.89 19.90
C MET A 324 20.47 -2.70 19.20
N SER A 325 21.39 -2.05 18.49
CA SER A 325 22.51 -2.73 17.84
C SER A 325 23.37 -3.47 18.88
N GLY A 326 23.62 -4.75 18.64
CA GLY A 326 24.40 -5.61 19.56
C GLY A 326 23.63 -6.14 20.77
N SER A 327 22.32 -5.94 20.85
CA SER A 327 21.47 -6.44 21.96
C SER A 327 21.07 -7.92 21.84
N GLY A 328 21.41 -8.62 20.76
CA GLY A 328 20.84 -9.93 20.43
C GLY A 328 19.55 -9.88 19.61
N LEU A 329 19.00 -8.67 19.37
CA LEU A 329 17.74 -8.50 18.63
C LEU A 329 17.84 -8.97 17.18
N ALA A 330 19.00 -8.77 16.53
CA ALA A 330 19.20 -9.18 15.14
C ALA A 330 19.20 -10.70 15.04
N GLU A 331 19.90 -11.37 15.94
CA GLU A 331 20.02 -12.82 16.06
C GLU A 331 18.65 -13.46 16.32
N LEU A 332 17.82 -12.83 17.17
CA LEU A 332 16.43 -13.24 17.36
C LEU A 332 15.60 -13.11 16.08
N MET A 333 15.71 -12.00 15.34
CA MET A 333 15.02 -11.84 14.05
C MET A 333 15.50 -12.85 13.01
N GLU A 334 16.79 -13.21 13.03
CA GLU A 334 17.39 -14.17 12.10
C GLU A 334 16.91 -15.61 12.30
N THR A 335 16.27 -15.93 13.42
CA THR A 335 15.58 -17.22 13.62
C THR A 335 14.39 -17.41 12.68
N VAL A 336 13.81 -16.32 12.16
CA VAL A 336 12.63 -16.33 11.28
C VAL A 336 12.94 -15.75 9.89
N TYR A 337 13.84 -14.77 9.80
CA TYR A 337 14.15 -14.06 8.57
C TYR A 337 15.59 -14.30 8.13
N ALA A 338 15.85 -14.29 6.81
CA ALA A 338 17.22 -14.38 6.31
C ALA A 338 18.07 -13.16 6.75
N PRO A 339 19.38 -13.31 7.01
CA PRO A 339 20.24 -12.22 7.51
C PRO A 339 20.18 -10.93 6.68
N ASN A 340 20.21 -11.04 5.35
CA ASN A 340 20.08 -9.89 4.46
C ASN A 340 18.75 -9.12 4.64
N ALA A 341 17.67 -9.83 4.98
CA ALA A 341 16.39 -9.20 5.29
C ALA A 341 16.47 -8.38 6.59
N VAL A 342 17.09 -8.96 7.63
CA VAL A 342 17.23 -8.34 8.94
C VAL A 342 18.07 -7.06 8.86
N THR A 343 19.14 -7.03 8.06
CA THR A 343 19.90 -5.80 7.79
C THR A 343 19.01 -4.67 7.25
N HIS A 344 18.09 -4.99 6.34
CA HIS A 344 17.14 -4.00 5.82
C HIS A 344 16.05 -3.62 6.82
N MET A 345 15.68 -4.53 7.73
CA MET A 345 14.73 -4.24 8.81
C MET A 345 15.34 -3.27 9.83
N PHE A 346 16.59 -3.49 10.24
CA PHE A 346 17.32 -2.65 11.19
C PHE A 346 17.64 -1.24 10.66
N THR A 347 17.66 -1.07 9.34
CA THR A 347 17.80 0.26 8.71
C THR A 347 16.45 0.92 8.42
N GLY A 348 15.33 0.29 8.79
CA GLY A 348 13.98 0.77 8.51
C GLY A 348 13.54 0.66 7.04
N LYS A 349 14.41 0.12 6.16
CA LYS A 349 14.17 0.00 4.72
C LYS A 349 13.19 -1.12 4.34
N ALA A 350 12.98 -2.09 5.24
CA ALA A 350 12.04 -3.19 5.06
C ALA A 350 10.84 -3.07 6.01
N VAL A 351 10.14 -1.93 5.98
CA VAL A 351 9.04 -1.54 6.90
C VAL A 351 8.10 -2.69 7.28
N ALA A 352 7.40 -3.28 6.31
CA ALA A 352 6.43 -4.34 6.59
C ALA A 352 7.04 -5.57 7.28
N ARG A 353 8.27 -5.94 6.93
CA ARG A 353 8.99 -7.03 7.60
C ARG A 353 9.43 -6.61 8.99
N ALA A 354 9.99 -5.41 9.14
CA ALA A 354 10.46 -4.87 10.41
C ALA A 354 9.32 -4.79 11.44
N VAL A 355 8.18 -4.20 11.07
CA VAL A 355 6.97 -4.13 11.91
C VAL A 355 6.54 -5.53 12.35
N ARG A 356 6.42 -6.48 11.40
CA ARG A 356 6.07 -7.87 11.72
C ARG A 356 7.11 -8.52 12.64
N GLY A 357 8.40 -8.31 12.40
CA GLY A 357 9.49 -8.84 13.19
C GLY A 357 9.45 -8.35 14.64
N HIS A 358 9.25 -7.04 14.84
CA HIS A 358 9.10 -6.46 16.17
C HIS A 358 7.87 -7.01 16.90
N PHE A 359 6.73 -7.17 16.23
CA PHE A 359 5.56 -7.82 16.85
C PHE A 359 5.83 -9.28 17.23
N LEU A 360 6.53 -10.05 16.38
CA LEU A 360 6.88 -11.44 16.71
C LEU A 360 7.80 -11.53 17.92
N ILE A 361 8.80 -10.65 18.01
CA ILE A 361 9.73 -10.61 19.15
C ILE A 361 9.01 -10.16 20.41
N TYR A 362 8.21 -9.11 20.34
CA TYR A 362 7.39 -8.64 21.46
C TYR A 362 6.55 -9.81 22.01
N ASN A 363 5.85 -10.53 21.13
CA ASN A 363 5.03 -11.67 21.53
C ASN A 363 5.85 -12.79 22.18
N ALA A 364 7.02 -13.12 21.61
CA ALA A 364 7.88 -14.17 22.12
C ALA A 364 8.43 -13.83 23.52
N LEU A 365 8.96 -12.62 23.69
CA LEU A 365 9.49 -12.14 24.96
C LEU A 365 8.41 -12.06 26.04
N THR A 366 7.25 -11.50 25.70
CA THR A 366 6.11 -11.44 26.61
C THR A 366 5.63 -12.84 27.01
N SER A 367 5.59 -13.80 26.07
CA SER A 367 5.23 -15.18 26.40
C SER A 367 6.22 -15.83 27.36
N LEU A 368 7.52 -15.61 27.15
CA LEU A 368 8.56 -16.12 28.05
C LEU A 368 8.44 -15.53 29.46
N LEU A 369 8.22 -14.22 29.56
CA LEU A 369 8.02 -13.53 30.85
C LEU A 369 6.80 -14.07 31.60
N LEU A 370 5.69 -14.33 30.89
CA LEU A 370 4.49 -14.91 31.49
C LEU A 370 4.75 -16.34 31.99
N CYS A 371 5.39 -17.17 31.17
CA CYS A 371 5.73 -18.55 31.54
C CYS A 371 6.63 -18.60 32.77
N GLU A 372 7.65 -17.75 32.82
CA GLU A 372 8.57 -17.65 33.96
C GLU A 372 7.82 -17.18 35.22
N HIS A 373 7.00 -16.14 35.10
CA HIS A 373 6.29 -15.56 36.24
C HIS A 373 5.25 -16.50 36.85
N PHE A 374 4.47 -17.18 36.01
CA PHE A 374 3.41 -18.08 36.47
C PHE A 374 3.90 -19.52 36.67
N HIS A 375 5.17 -19.80 36.40
CA HIS A 375 5.76 -21.15 36.43
C HIS A 375 4.93 -22.14 35.58
N VAL A 376 4.59 -21.73 34.36
CA VAL A 376 3.78 -22.51 33.41
C VAL A 376 4.55 -22.75 32.12
N SER A 377 4.26 -23.88 31.45
CA SER A 377 4.88 -24.19 30.17
C SER A 377 4.44 -23.23 29.06
N SER A 378 5.36 -22.93 28.14
CA SER A 378 5.06 -22.17 26.90
C SER A 378 4.01 -22.81 26.00
N THR A 379 3.70 -24.09 26.21
CA THR A 379 2.63 -24.80 25.50
C THR A 379 1.24 -24.31 25.89
N VAL A 380 1.07 -23.77 27.10
CA VAL A 380 -0.21 -23.23 27.61
C VAL A 380 -0.65 -21.97 26.86
N LEU A 381 0.30 -21.24 26.27
CA LEU A 381 0.06 -20.00 25.50
C LEU A 381 -0.14 -20.25 24.00
N LYS A 382 -0.04 -21.49 23.52
CA LYS A 382 -0.34 -21.87 22.13
C LYS A 382 -1.84 -22.12 21.99
N ASP A 383 -2.45 -21.69 20.88
CA ASP A 383 -3.89 -21.80 20.64
C ASP A 383 -4.45 -23.21 20.94
N HIS A 384 -5.60 -23.23 21.62
CA HIS A 384 -6.36 -24.42 22.03
C HIS A 384 -7.07 -25.16 20.88
N ASP A 385 -6.73 -24.90 19.61
CA ASP A 385 -7.33 -25.60 18.47
C ASP A 385 -6.75 -27.01 18.25
N THR A 386 -5.80 -27.44 19.07
CA THR A 386 -5.40 -28.84 19.17
C THR A 386 -5.67 -29.37 20.57
N GLU A 387 -6.63 -30.28 20.68
CA GLU A 387 -6.86 -31.15 21.83
C GLU A 387 -5.59 -31.98 22.13
N ASN A 388 -4.59 -31.40 22.77
CA ASN A 388 -3.42 -32.13 23.26
C ASN A 388 -3.67 -32.57 24.71
N VAL A 389 -4.59 -33.53 24.86
CA VAL A 389 -4.88 -34.24 26.11
C VAL A 389 -3.64 -34.99 26.63
N GLU A 390 -2.62 -35.21 25.80
CA GLU A 390 -1.41 -35.95 26.17
C GLU A 390 -0.43 -35.16 27.07
N HIS A 391 -0.44 -33.81 27.08
CA HIS A 391 0.59 -33.01 27.75
C HIS A 391 0.41 -32.87 29.28
N LEU A 392 -0.82 -33.08 29.78
CA LEU A 392 -1.14 -33.01 31.21
C LEU A 392 -0.72 -34.28 31.98
N SER A 393 -0.36 -35.36 31.27
CA SER A 393 -0.08 -36.67 31.88
C SER A 393 1.36 -36.81 32.44
N SER A 394 2.23 -35.82 32.21
CA SER A 394 3.65 -35.85 32.60
C SER A 394 4.08 -34.73 33.55
N LEU A 395 3.16 -33.92 34.06
CA LEU A 395 3.43 -32.76 34.93
C LEU A 395 3.20 -33.11 36.40
N GLU A 396 3.95 -32.47 37.31
CA GLU A 396 3.74 -32.65 38.76
C GLU A 396 2.42 -31.98 39.21
N ASP A 397 1.79 -32.46 40.29
CA ASP A 397 0.50 -31.93 40.79
C ASP A 397 0.52 -30.42 41.07
N SER A 398 1.68 -29.87 41.45
CA SER A 398 1.91 -28.44 41.65
C SER A 398 1.91 -27.64 40.34
N GLU A 399 2.49 -28.19 39.27
CA GLU A 399 2.52 -27.60 37.94
C GLU A 399 1.13 -27.58 37.32
N ILE A 400 0.39 -28.68 37.46
CA ILE A 400 -1.02 -28.79 37.02
C ILE A 400 -1.90 -27.76 37.74
N HIS A 401 -1.68 -27.53 39.03
CA HIS A 401 -2.43 -26.51 39.78
C HIS A 401 -2.13 -25.09 39.31
N ASN A 402 -0.86 -24.78 39.05
CA ASN A 402 -0.43 -23.47 38.54
C ASN A 402 -0.97 -23.20 37.13
N GLU A 403 -0.89 -24.18 36.22
CA GLU A 403 -1.43 -24.06 34.87
C GLU A 403 -2.95 -23.83 34.88
N ASN A 404 -3.71 -24.59 35.67
CA ASN A 404 -5.15 -24.40 35.77
C ASN A 404 -5.54 -23.02 36.32
N THR A 405 -4.81 -22.53 37.32
CA THR A 405 -5.04 -21.20 37.90
C THR A 405 -4.72 -20.10 36.88
N PHE A 406 -3.62 -20.23 36.15
CA PHE A 406 -3.22 -19.29 35.11
C PHE A 406 -4.22 -19.25 33.94
N ILE A 407 -4.72 -20.41 33.48
CA ILE A 407 -5.75 -20.49 32.43
C ILE A 407 -7.04 -19.78 32.88
N GLN A 408 -7.47 -19.97 34.13
CA GLN A 408 -8.64 -19.28 34.67
C GLN A 408 -8.44 -17.77 34.69
N ASP A 409 -7.28 -17.30 35.13
CA ASP A 409 -6.96 -15.87 35.15
C ASP A 409 -6.87 -15.29 33.72
N LEU A 410 -6.26 -15.99 32.77
CA LEU A 410 -6.24 -15.60 31.36
C LEU A 410 -7.64 -15.52 30.74
N ASN A 411 -8.54 -16.45 31.06
CA ASN A 411 -9.92 -16.40 30.54
C ASN A 411 -10.70 -15.22 31.12
N LYS A 412 -10.51 -14.89 32.40
CA LYS A 412 -11.09 -13.68 33.02
C LYS A 412 -10.54 -12.41 32.35
N LEU A 413 -9.23 -12.34 32.14
CA LEU A 413 -8.59 -11.21 31.46
C LEU A 413 -9.12 -11.09 30.02
N SER A 414 -9.27 -12.19 29.29
CA SER A 414 -9.83 -12.18 27.93
C SER A 414 -11.25 -11.65 27.91
N TYR A 415 -12.09 -12.04 28.86
CA TYR A 415 -13.45 -11.51 29.00
C TYR A 415 -13.44 -10.00 29.23
N ILE A 416 -12.61 -9.51 30.16
CA ILE A 416 -12.48 -8.08 30.46
C ILE A 416 -12.02 -7.30 29.23
N PHE A 417 -11.06 -7.84 28.48
CA PHE A 417 -10.56 -7.22 27.25
C PHE A 417 -11.66 -7.11 26.19
N ASP A 418 -12.43 -8.18 25.96
CA ASP A 418 -13.52 -8.18 24.99
C ASP A 418 -14.61 -7.17 25.41
N GLU A 419 -15.00 -7.11 26.68
CA GLU A 419 -15.98 -6.15 27.21
C GLU A 419 -15.52 -4.68 27.13
N ILE A 420 -14.21 -4.43 27.27
CA ILE A 420 -13.63 -3.09 27.07
C ILE A 420 -13.66 -2.71 25.58
N LEU A 421 -13.31 -3.65 24.69
CA LEU A 421 -13.35 -3.42 23.25
C LEU A 421 -14.79 -3.16 22.75
N GLU A 422 -15.76 -3.89 23.29
CA GLU A 422 -17.19 -3.71 22.99
C GLU A 422 -17.81 -2.48 23.67
N ARG A 423 -17.01 -1.74 24.46
CA ARG A 423 -17.42 -0.53 25.21
C ARG A 423 -18.48 -0.80 26.28
N HIS A 424 -18.62 -2.04 26.74
CA HIS A 424 -19.48 -2.41 27.87
C HIS A 424 -18.84 -2.04 29.21
N LEU A 425 -17.50 -2.15 29.31
CA LEU A 425 -16.73 -1.76 30.49
C LEU A 425 -15.87 -0.53 30.22
N PRO A 426 -15.91 0.50 31.09
CA PRO A 426 -14.95 1.60 31.02
C PRO A 426 -13.56 1.14 31.44
N VAL A 427 -12.53 1.66 30.78
CA VAL A 427 -11.10 1.31 31.02
C VAL A 427 -10.69 1.56 32.48
N ASP A 428 -11.26 2.57 33.13
CA ASP A 428 -10.98 2.91 34.54
C ASP A 428 -11.33 1.78 35.53
N THR A 429 -12.16 0.80 35.11
CA THR A 429 -12.50 -0.37 35.95
C THR A 429 -11.36 -1.35 36.11
N LEU A 430 -10.33 -1.30 35.25
CA LEU A 430 -9.15 -2.15 35.32
C LEU A 430 -8.38 -1.94 36.62
N ASP A 431 -8.40 -0.72 37.15
CA ASP A 431 -7.74 -0.39 38.41
C ASP A 431 -8.35 -1.08 39.61
N GLN A 432 -9.56 -1.62 39.50
CA GLN A 432 -10.25 -2.35 40.57
C GLN A 432 -10.23 -3.87 40.36
N ASN A 433 -9.70 -4.33 39.22
CA ASN A 433 -9.69 -5.74 38.89
C ASN A 433 -8.71 -6.53 39.77
N GLU A 434 -9.21 -7.56 40.47
CA GLU A 434 -8.40 -8.34 41.42
C GLU A 434 -7.27 -9.13 40.74
N VAL A 435 -7.49 -9.64 39.52
CA VAL A 435 -6.47 -10.41 38.77
C VAL A 435 -5.34 -9.48 38.36
N LEU A 436 -5.66 -8.30 37.81
CA LEU A 436 -4.64 -7.30 37.45
C LEU A 436 -3.95 -6.75 38.71
N ARG A 437 -4.67 -6.35 39.76
CA ARG A 437 -4.06 -5.84 41.00
C ARG A 437 -3.09 -6.83 41.66
N LYS A 438 -3.45 -8.11 41.67
CA LYS A 438 -2.60 -9.19 42.21
C LYS A 438 -1.28 -9.28 41.45
N ASN A 439 -1.32 -9.15 40.13
CA ASN A 439 -0.18 -9.38 39.25
C ASN A 439 0.64 -8.10 38.98
N THR A 440 0.01 -6.92 38.91
CA THR A 440 0.64 -5.60 38.68
C THR A 440 1.63 -5.23 39.78
N ARG A 441 1.34 -5.52 41.07
CA ARG A 441 2.26 -5.27 42.18
C ARG A 441 3.56 -6.10 42.12
N GLN A 442 3.56 -7.20 41.37
CA GLN A 442 4.74 -8.04 41.18
C GLN A 442 5.45 -7.75 39.84
N TYR A 443 4.72 -7.31 38.81
CA TYR A 443 5.26 -6.88 37.51
C TYR A 443 6.07 -5.57 37.56
N ILE A 444 5.72 -4.62 38.43
CA ILE A 444 6.37 -3.30 38.53
C ILE A 444 7.79 -3.36 39.16
N ASN A 445 8.18 -4.50 39.76
CA ASN A 445 9.50 -4.65 40.40
C ASN A 445 10.61 -5.21 39.47
N PHE A 446 10.41 -5.16 38.14
CA PHE A 446 11.41 -5.54 37.13
C PHE A 446 11.80 -4.37 36.22
#